data_AF-A0A0H5RLZ5-F1
#
_entry.id   AF-A0A0H5RLZ5-F1
#
_cell.length_a   1.000
_cell.length_b   1.000
_cell.length_c   1.000
_cell.angle_alpha   90.00
_cell.angle_beta   90.00
_cell.angle_gamma   90.00
#
_symmetry.space_group_name_H-M   'P 1'
#
loop_
_entity.id
_entity.type
_entity.pdbx_description
1 polymer ?
#
loop_
_entity_poly.entity_id
_entity_poly.type
_entity_poly.pdbx_seq_one_letter_code
_entity_poly.pdbx_strand_id
1 'polypeptide(L)'
;MGFMQDFKIFLSRGNVIDLAVGVVIGASFTAVVNAMVGDLFAPLIAILMPVSFENCFAQVKCPSEGSGWMPFNCKTSYSTLEAAKKEGAIVFAYGHFIEACLSFLLTSFVLFLIVRLYLRIHHKTITKQKKCDHCIQIVDPEATRCNHCSGALRPTQPDVKLI
;
A
#
# COMPACT_ATOMS: atom_id res chain seq x y z
N MET A 1 -3.33 -37.15 -21.73
CA MET A 1 -2.54 -36.04 -21.15
C MET A 1 -3.32 -35.55 -19.95
N GLY A 2 -2.75 -35.62 -18.76
CA GLY A 2 -3.49 -35.40 -17.51
C GLY A 2 -3.57 -33.92 -17.13
N PHE A 3 -4.63 -33.51 -16.45
CA PHE A 3 -4.86 -32.15 -15.94
C PHE A 3 -3.65 -31.53 -15.22
N MET A 4 -2.89 -32.33 -14.47
CA MET A 4 -1.66 -31.89 -13.79
C MET A 4 -0.55 -31.44 -14.76
N GLN A 5 -0.48 -32.03 -15.95
CA GLN A 5 0.46 -31.64 -17.00
C GLN A 5 0.03 -30.34 -17.67
N ASP A 6 -1.26 -30.19 -17.96
CA ASP A 6 -1.81 -28.95 -18.52
C ASP A 6 -1.69 -27.78 -17.53
N PHE A 7 -1.88 -28.05 -16.25
CA PHE A 7 -1.68 -27.07 -15.18
C PHE A 7 -0.22 -26.66 -15.01
N LYS A 8 0.73 -27.61 -15.07
CA LYS A 8 2.16 -27.29 -15.05
C LYS A 8 2.58 -26.48 -16.28
N ILE A 9 2.04 -26.81 -17.46
CA ILE A 9 2.27 -26.05 -18.71
C ILE A 9 1.71 -24.63 -18.58
N PHE A 10 0.56 -24.46 -17.94
CA PHE A 10 -0.02 -23.15 -17.66
C PHE A 10 0.83 -22.33 -16.68
N LEU A 11 1.28 -22.91 -15.56
CA LEU A 11 2.15 -22.24 -14.59
C LEU A 11 3.53 -21.91 -15.18
N SER A 12 4.07 -22.75 -16.05
CA SER A 12 5.37 -22.50 -16.69
C SER A 12 5.41 -21.26 -17.59
N ARG A 13 4.25 -20.62 -17.83
CA ARG A 13 4.19 -19.28 -18.43
C ARG A 13 4.74 -18.27 -17.41
N GLY A 14 6.03 -17.95 -17.49
CA GLY A 14 6.76 -17.10 -16.54
C GLY A 14 6.05 -15.77 -16.18
N ASN A 15 5.36 -15.15 -17.14
CA ASN A 15 4.58 -13.93 -16.92
C ASN A 15 3.46 -14.07 -15.85
N VAL A 16 2.91 -15.28 -15.66
CA VAL A 16 1.84 -15.53 -14.66
C VAL A 16 2.42 -15.68 -13.27
N ILE A 17 3.57 -16.35 -13.13
CA ILE A 17 4.23 -16.54 -11.84
C ILE A 17 4.72 -15.20 -11.29
N ASP A 18 5.38 -14.39 -12.11
CA ASP A 18 5.91 -13.09 -11.67
C ASP A 18 4.79 -12.14 -11.23
N LEU A 19 3.67 -12.13 -11.95
CA LEU A 19 2.49 -11.35 -11.58
C LEU A 19 1.87 -11.86 -10.27
N ALA A 20 1.72 -13.18 -10.12
CA ALA A 20 1.14 -13.78 -8.91
C ALA A 20 2.00 -13.47 -7.67
N VAL A 21 3.32 -13.61 -7.78
CA VAL A 21 4.26 -13.28 -6.70
C VAL A 21 4.17 -11.79 -6.34
N GLY A 22 4.08 -10.90 -7.33
CA GLY A 22 3.92 -9.46 -7.10
C GLY A 22 2.66 -9.10 -6.31
N VAL A 23 1.52 -9.73 -6.62
CA VAL A 23 0.25 -9.49 -5.90
C VAL A 23 0.31 -10.00 -4.47
N VAL A 24 0.84 -11.20 -4.25
CA VAL A 24 0.95 -11.79 -2.89
C VAL A 24 1.87 -10.96 -2.00
N ILE A 25 3.05 -10.57 -2.51
CA ILE A 25 3.98 -9.71 -1.77
C ILE A 25 3.35 -8.34 -1.50
N GLY A 26 2.63 -7.76 -2.47
CA GLY A 26 1.94 -6.48 -2.30
C GLY A 26 0.86 -6.53 -1.21
N ALA A 27 0.09 -7.61 -1.14
CA ALA A 27 -0.93 -7.81 -0.10
C ALA A 27 -0.29 -7.94 1.29
N SER A 28 0.76 -8.77 1.43
CA SER A 28 1.45 -8.95 2.70
C SER A 28 2.15 -7.67 3.17
N PHE A 29 2.78 -6.91 2.27
CA PHE A 29 3.41 -5.65 2.60
C PHE A 29 2.40 -4.61 3.11
N THR A 30 1.25 -4.50 2.44
CA THR A 30 0.16 -3.61 2.88
C THR A 30 -0.34 -4.00 4.27
N ALA A 31 -0.47 -5.31 4.57
CA ALA A 31 -0.86 -5.77 5.90
C ALA A 31 0.16 -5.38 6.99
N VAL A 32 1.46 -5.52 6.72
CA VAL A 32 2.52 -5.11 7.67
C VAL A 32 2.47 -3.61 7.93
N VAL A 33 2.27 -2.81 6.90
CA VAL A 33 2.18 -1.35 7.02
C VAL A 33 0.95 -0.94 7.83
N ASN A 34 -0.20 -1.56 7.56
CA ASN A 34 -1.43 -1.32 8.31
C ASN A 34 -1.30 -1.72 9.78
N ALA A 35 -0.71 -2.87 10.08
CA ALA A 35 -0.43 -3.31 11.45
C ALA A 35 0.52 -2.34 12.16
N MET A 36 1.55 -1.84 11.46
CA MET A 36 2.46 -0.86 12.06
C MET A 36 1.75 0.46 12.38
N VAL A 37 0.87 0.94 11.50
CA VAL A 37 0.12 2.18 11.75
C VAL A 37 -0.95 1.99 12.83
N GLY A 38 -1.72 0.92 12.76
CA GLY A 38 -2.80 0.61 13.70
C GLY A 38 -2.29 0.21 15.09
N ASP A 39 -1.34 -0.71 15.17
CA ASP A 39 -0.94 -1.32 16.45
C ASP A 39 0.21 -0.58 17.15
N LEU A 40 1.05 0.16 16.42
CA LEU A 40 2.14 0.93 17.03
C LEU A 40 1.82 2.43 17.07
N PHE A 41 1.44 3.05 15.95
CA PHE A 41 1.27 4.50 15.92
C PHE A 41 -0.02 4.98 16.59
N ALA A 42 -1.17 4.32 16.37
CA ALA A 42 -2.43 4.72 17.00
C ALA A 42 -2.35 4.76 18.55
N PRO A 43 -1.83 3.72 19.26
CA PRO A 43 -1.68 3.81 20.72
C PRO A 43 -0.62 4.83 21.15
N LEU A 44 0.45 5.05 20.37
CA LEU A 44 1.46 6.08 20.66
C LEU A 44 0.83 7.49 20.63
N ILE A 45 -0.04 7.74 19.65
CA ILE A 45 -0.76 9.01 19.50
C ILE A 45 -1.83 9.15 20.58
N ALA A 46 -2.53 8.08 20.93
CA ALA A 46 -3.56 8.07 21.98
C ALA A 46 -3.00 8.40 23.37
N ILE A 47 -1.75 8.02 23.66
CA ILE A 47 -1.06 8.40 24.90
C ILE A 47 -0.68 9.89 24.90
N LEU A 48 -0.28 10.43 23.74
CA LEU A 48 0.15 11.83 23.62
C LEU A 48 -1.03 12.82 23.59
N MET A 49 -2.13 12.44 22.95
CA MET A 49 -3.39 13.17 22.97
C MET A 49 -4.52 12.17 23.25
N PRO A 50 -5.32 12.34 24.32
CA PRO A 50 -6.47 11.48 24.62
C PRO A 50 -7.66 11.78 23.69
N VAL A 51 -7.46 11.70 22.37
CA VAL A 51 -8.46 11.96 21.33
C VAL A 51 -8.85 10.65 20.66
N SER A 52 -9.91 10.01 21.17
CA SER A 52 -10.53 8.84 20.54
C SER A 52 -11.59 9.29 19.53
N PHE A 53 -11.21 9.43 18.26
CA PHE A 53 -12.15 9.84 17.20
C PHE A 53 -13.15 8.74 16.83
N GLU A 54 -12.86 7.45 17.07
CA GLU A 54 -13.77 6.31 16.77
C GLU A 54 -15.18 6.47 17.37
N ASN A 55 -15.27 6.99 18.59
CA ASN A 55 -16.52 7.06 19.35
C ASN A 55 -17.20 8.44 19.26
N CYS A 56 -16.65 9.37 18.48
CA CYS A 56 -17.29 10.64 18.15
C CYS A 56 -18.26 10.44 16.98
N PHE A 57 -19.49 10.04 17.28
CA PHE A 57 -20.56 9.92 16.29
C PHE A 57 -21.77 10.77 16.66
N ALA A 58 -22.32 11.49 15.69
CA ALA A 58 -23.58 12.20 15.84
C ALA A 58 -24.71 11.24 15.45
N GLN A 59 -25.47 10.77 16.44
CA GLN A 59 -26.66 9.97 16.20
C GLN A 59 -27.81 10.89 15.77
N VAL A 60 -28.31 10.70 14.55
CA VAL A 60 -29.40 11.51 13.98
C VAL A 60 -30.75 10.80 14.09
N LYS A 61 -30.77 9.48 14.30
CA LYS A 61 -32.00 8.70 14.48
C LYS A 61 -31.81 7.59 15.52
N CYS A 62 -32.60 7.60 16.60
CA CYS A 62 -32.63 6.55 17.63
C CYS A 62 -33.88 5.66 17.46
N PRO A 63 -33.80 4.33 17.64
CA PRO A 63 -34.90 3.41 17.29
C PRO A 63 -35.92 3.11 18.40
N SER A 64 -35.67 3.43 19.68
CA SER A 64 -36.64 3.16 20.76
C SER A 64 -37.36 4.43 21.24
N GLU A 65 -38.54 4.63 20.65
CA GLU A 65 -39.67 5.46 21.12
C GLU A 65 -39.44 6.97 21.22
N GLY A 66 -39.52 7.61 20.06
CA GLY A 66 -39.70 9.05 19.93
C GLY A 66 -39.76 9.44 18.46
N SER A 67 -40.95 9.42 17.87
CA SER A 67 -41.22 9.89 16.51
C SER A 67 -40.93 11.39 16.40
N GLY A 68 -39.67 11.74 16.14
CA GLY A 68 -39.25 13.12 16.02
C GLY A 68 -37.99 13.24 15.18
N TRP A 69 -38.10 14.02 14.11
CA TRP A 69 -37.01 14.53 13.27
C TRP A 69 -36.26 15.62 14.06
N MET A 70 -35.69 15.30 15.24
CA MET A 70 -35.03 16.32 16.04
C MET A 70 -33.77 15.78 16.75
N PRO A 71 -32.60 16.41 16.56
CA PRO A 71 -31.28 15.85 16.92
C PRO A 71 -30.85 16.02 18.39
N PHE A 72 -31.75 16.43 19.31
CA PHE A 72 -31.34 16.89 20.65
C PHE A 72 -31.87 16.08 21.85
N ASN A 73 -32.72 15.05 21.67
CA ASN A 73 -33.21 14.25 22.80
C ASN A 73 -33.10 12.75 22.54
N CYS A 74 -31.87 12.23 22.57
CA CYS A 74 -31.61 10.80 22.65
C CYS A 74 -30.82 10.49 23.92
N LYS A 75 -31.42 9.68 24.81
CA LYS A 75 -30.91 9.34 26.16
C LYS A 75 -30.01 8.09 26.20
N THR A 76 -29.77 7.45 25.06
CA THR A 76 -28.92 6.26 24.97
C THR A 76 -27.54 6.68 24.45
N SER A 77 -26.57 6.83 25.36
CA SER A 77 -25.16 6.85 25.00
C SER A 77 -24.71 5.41 24.79
N TYR A 78 -24.66 4.97 23.54
CA TYR A 78 -23.98 3.72 23.19
C TYR A 78 -22.47 4.01 23.15
N SER A 79 -21.65 3.18 23.77
CA SER A 79 -20.19 3.36 23.77
C SER A 79 -19.52 2.85 22.49
N THR A 80 -20.27 2.19 21.58
CA THR A 80 -19.71 1.58 20.37
C THR A 80 -20.57 1.81 19.13
N LEU A 81 -19.89 2.15 18.03
CA LEU A 81 -20.48 2.47 16.73
C LEU A 81 -21.15 1.25 16.07
N GLU A 82 -20.72 0.04 16.43
CA GLU A 82 -21.27 -1.23 15.94
C GLU A 82 -22.61 -1.60 16.57
N ALA A 83 -22.84 -1.25 17.84
CA ALA A 83 -24.11 -1.49 18.52
C ALA A 83 -25.22 -0.59 17.92
N ALA A 84 -24.90 0.68 17.67
CA ALA A 84 -25.83 1.64 17.08
C ALA A 84 -26.25 1.26 15.64
N LYS A 85 -25.32 0.75 14.82
CA LYS A 85 -25.61 0.31 13.45
C LYS A 85 -26.51 -0.94 13.38
N LYS A 86 -26.39 -1.86 14.34
CA LYS A 86 -27.20 -3.09 14.39
C LYS A 86 -28.67 -2.84 14.73
N GLU A 87 -28.95 -1.76 15.46
CA GLU A 87 -30.32 -1.37 15.83
C GLU A 87 -31.00 -0.47 14.77
N GLY A 88 -30.35 -0.23 13.62
CA GLY A 88 -30.92 0.54 12.52
C GLY A 88 -30.88 2.07 12.72
N ALA A 89 -30.05 2.55 13.64
CA ALA A 89 -29.80 3.99 13.81
C ALA A 89 -29.03 4.54 12.60
N ILE A 90 -29.50 5.67 12.06
CA ILE A 90 -28.77 6.42 11.04
C ILE A 90 -27.78 7.31 11.77
N VAL A 91 -26.51 6.91 11.73
CA VAL A 91 -25.42 7.55 12.46
C VAL A 91 -24.48 8.25 11.47
N PHE A 92 -24.23 9.55 11.68
CA PHE A 92 -23.16 10.26 10.98
C PHE A 92 -21.86 10.07 11.76
N ALA A 93 -21.09 9.06 11.36
CA ALA A 93 -19.80 8.70 11.92
C ALA A 93 -18.67 9.59 11.35
N TYR A 94 -18.68 10.89 11.68
CA TYR A 94 -17.61 11.82 11.29
C TYR A 94 -16.27 11.43 11.93
N GLY A 95 -16.31 10.82 13.12
CA GLY A 95 -15.15 10.29 13.83
C GLY A 95 -14.33 9.27 13.04
N HIS A 96 -14.98 8.21 12.54
CA HIS A 96 -14.35 7.18 11.70
C HIS A 96 -13.81 7.75 10.38
N PHE A 97 -14.42 8.80 9.83
CA PHE A 97 -13.91 9.44 8.62
C PHE A 97 -12.59 10.19 8.89
N ILE A 98 -12.55 10.99 9.96
CA ILE A 98 -11.35 11.74 10.35
C ILE A 98 -10.20 10.80 10.69
N GLU A 99 -10.51 9.69 11.39
CA GLU A 99 -9.55 8.65 11.69
C GLU A 99 -9.01 7.94 10.44
N ALA A 100 -9.88 7.62 9.47
CA ALA A 100 -9.44 7.05 8.20
C ALA A 100 -8.52 8.02 7.43
N CYS A 101 -8.83 9.31 7.44
CA CYS A 101 -7.95 10.35 6.86
C CYS A 101 -6.61 10.44 7.60
N LEU A 102 -6.60 10.38 8.93
CA LEU A 102 -5.38 10.40 9.73
C LEU A 102 -4.53 9.15 9.47
N SER A 103 -5.15 7.98 9.47
CA SER A 103 -4.50 6.70 9.18
C SER A 103 -3.90 6.67 7.77
N PHE A 104 -4.60 7.23 6.77
CA PHE A 104 -4.08 7.39 5.41
C PHE A 104 -2.84 8.30 5.35
N LEU A 105 -2.87 9.44 6.06
CA LEU A 105 -1.75 10.37 6.13
C LEU A 105 -0.54 9.73 6.81
N LEU A 106 -0.75 9.06 7.94
CA LEU A 106 0.30 8.35 8.69
C LEU A 106 0.88 7.20 7.87
N THR A 107 0.04 6.40 7.22
CA THR A 107 0.47 5.30 6.36
C THR A 107 1.34 5.80 5.20
N SER A 108 0.92 6.88 4.54
CA SER A 108 1.68 7.49 3.45
C SER A 108 3.04 8.03 3.94
N PHE A 109 3.07 8.65 5.12
CA PHE A 109 4.30 9.16 5.73
C PHE A 109 5.26 8.04 6.12
N VAL A 110 4.73 6.95 6.69
CA VAL A 110 5.49 5.76 7.04
C VAL A 110 6.08 5.09 5.80
N LEU A 111 5.29 4.89 4.74
CA LEU A 111 5.76 4.34 3.47
C LEU A 111 6.89 5.20 2.89
N PHE A 112 6.75 6.52 2.93
CA PHE A 112 7.80 7.44 2.53
C PHE A 112 9.08 7.29 3.36
N LEU A 113 8.98 7.15 4.68
CA LEU A 113 10.13 6.90 5.55
C LEU A 113 10.81 5.56 5.23
N ILE A 114 10.04 4.49 5.04
CA ILE A 114 10.57 3.16 4.67
C ILE A 114 11.31 3.24 3.34
N VAL A 115 10.71 3.84 2.31
CA VAL A 115 11.33 3.98 0.99
C VAL A 115 12.60 4.82 1.10
N ARG A 116 12.57 5.95 1.81
CA ARG A 116 13.78 6.77 2.02
C ARG A 116 14.87 6.05 2.81
N LEU A 117 14.51 5.27 3.82
CA LEU A 117 15.46 4.47 4.60
C LEU A 117 16.09 3.39 3.73
N TYR A 118 15.26 2.68 2.95
CA TYR A 118 15.72 1.67 2.01
C TYR A 118 16.67 2.27 0.96
N LEU A 119 16.32 3.41 0.36
CA LEU A 119 17.18 4.12 -0.60
C LEU A 119 18.48 4.65 0.04
N ARG A 120 18.43 5.04 1.32
CA ARG A 120 19.62 5.46 2.07
C ARG A 120 20.57 4.30 2.34
N ILE A 121 20.04 3.12 2.67
CA ILE A 121 20.85 1.92 2.97
C ILE A 121 21.36 1.26 1.69
N HIS A 122 20.50 1.14 0.69
CA HIS A 122 20.81 0.50 -0.59
C HIS A 122 21.08 1.56 -1.66
N HIS A 123 22.27 2.17 -1.58
CA HIS A 123 22.80 2.97 -2.68
C HIS A 123 23.26 2.04 -3.81
N LYS A 124 22.32 1.39 -4.51
CA LYS A 124 22.62 0.59 -5.71
C LYS A 124 22.73 1.53 -6.90
N THR A 125 23.91 1.60 -7.52
CA THR A 125 24.07 2.09 -8.88
C THR A 125 23.28 1.17 -9.81
N ILE A 126 22.12 1.63 -10.28
CA ILE A 126 21.41 0.98 -11.38
C ILE A 126 22.33 1.09 -12.60
N THR A 127 23.10 0.05 -12.91
CA THR A 127 23.85 -0.05 -14.16
C THR A 127 22.84 -0.09 -15.30
N LYS A 128 22.60 1.05 -15.96
CA LYS A 128 21.71 1.13 -17.11
C LYS A 128 22.27 0.21 -18.20
N GLN A 129 21.48 -0.76 -18.62
CA GLN A 129 21.84 -1.63 -19.72
C GLN A 129 21.79 -0.83 -21.02
N LYS A 130 22.85 -0.90 -21.82
CA LYS A 130 22.90 -0.23 -23.12
C LYS A 130 22.30 -1.14 -24.20
N LYS A 131 21.49 -0.57 -25.09
CA LYS A 131 20.99 -1.28 -26.27
C LYS A 131 22.04 -1.23 -27.37
N CYS A 132 22.21 -2.32 -28.10
CA CYS A 132 23.07 -2.35 -29.28
C CYS A 132 22.38 -1.63 -30.46
N ASP A 133 23.08 -0.67 -31.09
CA ASP A 133 22.58 0.07 -32.26
C ASP A 133 22.35 -0.80 -33.52
N HIS A 134 22.86 -2.03 -33.55
CA HIS A 134 22.73 -2.94 -34.69
C HIS A 134 21.65 -4.00 -34.49
N CYS A 135 21.69 -4.73 -33.36
CA CYS A 135 20.78 -5.85 -33.13
C CYS A 135 19.70 -5.57 -32.07
N ILE A 136 19.70 -4.38 -31.46
CA ILE A 136 18.73 -3.93 -30.44
C ILE A 136 18.71 -4.82 -29.18
N GLN A 137 19.62 -5.79 -29.10
CA GLN A 137 19.81 -6.61 -27.92
C GLN A 137 20.33 -5.76 -26.76
N ILE A 138 19.94 -6.18 -25.57
CA ILE A 138 20.36 -5.57 -24.31
C ILE A 138 21.72 -6.17 -23.97
N VAL A 139 22.73 -5.31 -23.84
CA VAL A 139 24.11 -5.72 -23.59
C VAL A 139 24.60 -5.10 -22.28
N ASP A 140 25.51 -5.79 -21.62
CA ASP A 140 26.20 -5.30 -20.43
C ASP A 140 26.79 -3.89 -20.67
N PRO A 141 26.67 -2.96 -19.70
CA PRO A 141 27.16 -1.58 -19.82
C PRO A 141 28.66 -1.48 -20.18
N GLU A 142 29.50 -2.43 -19.77
CA GLU A 142 30.95 -2.38 -20.00
C GLU A 142 31.39 -3.13 -21.27
N ALA A 143 30.46 -3.81 -21.96
CA ALA A 143 30.79 -4.57 -23.16
C ALA A 143 31.26 -3.66 -24.31
N THR A 144 32.44 -3.91 -24.87
CA THR A 144 32.99 -3.23 -26.06
C THR A 144 32.47 -3.82 -27.37
N ARG A 145 32.00 -5.07 -27.35
CA ARG A 145 31.39 -5.75 -28.50
C ARG A 145 30.10 -6.47 -28.08
N CYS A 146 29.14 -6.52 -28.98
CA CYS A 146 27.90 -7.26 -28.74
C CYS A 146 28.12 -8.78 -28.92
N ASN A 147 27.68 -9.58 -27.96
CA ASN A 147 27.79 -11.05 -28.03
C ASN A 147 26.93 -11.69 -29.15
N HIS A 148 25.91 -10.98 -29.65
CA HIS A 148 24.98 -11.54 -30.64
C HIS A 148 25.38 -11.20 -32.08
N CYS A 149 25.65 -9.93 -32.37
CA CYS A 149 25.99 -9.48 -33.73
C CYS A 149 27.47 -9.14 -33.93
N SER A 150 28.31 -9.27 -32.89
CA SER A 150 29.75 -8.93 -32.91
C SER A 150 30.08 -7.49 -33.31
N GLY A 151 29.07 -6.63 -33.46
CA GLY A 151 29.22 -5.21 -33.77
C GLY A 151 29.92 -4.46 -32.65
N ALA A 152 30.72 -3.46 -33.01
CA ALA A 152 31.33 -2.55 -32.06
C ALA A 152 30.25 -1.69 -31.39
N LEU A 153 30.25 -1.66 -30.05
CA LEU A 153 29.37 -0.79 -29.28
C LEU A 153 30.11 0.51 -28.97
N ARG A 154 29.44 1.66 -29.14
CA ARG A 154 30.01 2.92 -28.64
C ARG A 154 30.09 2.83 -27.11
N PRO A 155 31.22 3.21 -26.49
CA PRO A 155 31.28 3.31 -25.04
C PRO A 155 30.25 4.35 -24.60
N THR A 156 29.24 3.93 -23.86
CA THR A 156 28.35 4.86 -23.16
C THR A 156 29.22 5.61 -22.16
N GLN A 157 29.22 6.94 -22.24
CA GLN A 157 29.96 7.74 -21.26
C GLN A 157 29.51 7.32 -19.86
N PRO A 158 30.45 7.17 -18.90
CA PRO A 158 30.09 6.84 -17.53
C PRO A 158 29.15 7.93 -17.02
N ASP A 159 27.92 7.53 -16.68
CA ASP A 159 26.86 8.45 -16.29
C ASP A 159 27.34 9.37 -15.15
N VAL A 160 27.24 10.68 -15.39
CA VAL A 160 27.38 11.75 -14.39
C VAL A 160 26.53 11.37 -13.17
N LYS A 161 27.15 11.37 -11.99
CA LYS A 161 26.47 11.21 -10.69
C LYS A 161 25.32 12.21 -10.60
N LEU A 162 24.10 11.74 -10.81
CA LEU A 162 22.90 12.51 -10.48
C LEU A 162 22.69 12.37 -8.98
N ILE A 163 23.15 13.40 -8.26
CA ILE A 163 22.90 13.68 -6.85
C ILE A 163 21.44 14.07 -6.68
#